data_AF-A0A4R0IYS0-F1
#
_entry.id   AF-A0A4R0IYS0-F1
#
_cell.length_a   1.000
_cell.length_b   1.000
_cell.length_c   1.000
_cell.angle_alpha   90.00
_cell.angle_beta   90.00
_cell.angle_gamma   90.00
#
_symmetry.space_group_name_H-M   'P 1'
#
loop_
_entity.id
_entity.type
_entity.pdbx_description
1 polymer ?
#
loop_
_entity_poly.entity_id
_entity_poly.type
_entity_poly.pdbx_seq_one_letter_code
_entity_poly.pdbx_strand_id
1 'polypeptide(L)'
;MTGLGRWHVGPWTTRGTRPGEVAVPGRRRTVDELNFDVVGLARILGRRLSGRDELQVRLWQNELRPTHTRLCGLHTLADPSNAQLLHDTAQEALAWLSERAPAGYEFVLSDAVELRPVLDLSAPVVAVDAVVVLADVPLPAARLATAHVRRSAAGDWYAGDAVCNWSGPHTTSNGAVAVVRQARAELVEQLRAAGRDDLAATAERWPTVPVESD
;
A
#
# COMPACT_ATOMS: atom_id res chain seq x y z
N MET A 1 -10.22 5.53 -15.33
CA MET A 1 -9.60 5.87 -14.03
C MET A 1 -8.81 4.66 -13.56
N THR A 2 -7.54 4.59 -13.93
CA THR A 2 -6.56 3.62 -13.39
C THR A 2 -5.65 4.43 -12.47
N GLY A 3 -5.66 4.15 -11.17
CA GLY A 3 -4.94 5.01 -10.23
C GLY A 3 -4.83 4.43 -8.84
N LEU A 4 -3.92 3.45 -8.68
CA LEU A 4 -2.98 3.34 -7.56
C LEU A 4 -1.71 2.71 -8.13
N GLY A 5 -0.93 3.48 -8.90
CA GLY A 5 0.33 3.04 -9.47
C GLY A 5 1.41 2.98 -8.38
N ARG A 6 1.68 1.75 -7.92
CA ARG A 6 2.78 1.25 -7.06
C ARG A 6 2.19 0.49 -5.88
N TRP A 7 1.86 -0.78 -6.09
CA TRP A 7 1.26 -1.60 -5.05
C TRP A 7 2.37 -2.18 -4.19
N HIS A 8 2.64 -1.48 -3.10
CA HIS A 8 3.46 -1.98 -2.03
C HIS A 8 2.51 -2.56 -0.97
N VAL A 9 2.62 -3.85 -0.70
CA VAL A 9 2.00 -4.46 0.49
C VAL A 9 2.87 -4.09 1.69
N GLY A 10 2.26 -3.49 2.70
CA GLY A 10 2.96 -2.96 3.87
C GLY A 10 2.64 -1.48 4.15
N PRO A 11 3.47 -0.81 4.96
CA PRO A 11 3.20 0.56 5.40
C PRO A 11 3.46 1.58 4.27
N TRP A 12 2.48 2.47 4.08
CA TRP A 12 2.53 3.60 3.17
C TRP A 12 2.90 4.91 3.87
N THR A 13 2.74 4.95 5.19
CA THR A 13 3.15 6.07 6.03
C THR A 13 4.24 5.65 7.02
N THR A 14 4.89 6.63 7.63
CA THR A 14 5.76 6.35 8.78
C THR A 14 4.92 5.86 9.94
N ARG A 15 5.45 4.93 10.74
CA ARG A 15 4.78 4.49 11.98
C ARG A 15 4.61 5.64 12.95
N GLY A 16 3.44 5.74 13.56
CA GLY A 16 3.08 6.65 14.63
C GLY A 16 2.97 5.95 15.98
N THR A 17 2.89 6.77 17.01
CA THR A 17 2.66 6.37 18.39
C THR A 17 1.15 6.21 18.59
N ARG A 18 0.71 5.05 19.07
CA ARG A 18 -0.72 4.82 19.30
C ARG A 18 -1.18 5.50 20.60
N PRO A 19 -2.48 5.80 20.75
CA PRO A 19 -3.03 6.24 22.03
C PRO A 19 -2.65 5.28 23.16
N GLY A 20 -2.05 5.81 24.23
CA GLY A 20 -1.58 5.03 25.38
C GLY A 20 -0.17 4.44 25.25
N GLU A 21 0.48 4.52 24.10
CA GLU A 21 1.89 4.15 23.96
C GLU A 21 2.83 5.27 24.42
N VAL A 22 4.02 4.87 24.88
CA VAL A 22 5.09 5.83 25.18
C VAL A 22 5.63 6.43 23.89
N ALA A 23 5.71 7.75 23.82
CA ALA A 23 6.28 8.44 22.67
C ALA A 23 7.76 8.06 22.46
N VAL A 24 8.13 7.82 21.19
CA VAL A 24 9.51 7.53 20.80
C VAL A 24 9.99 8.53 19.74
N PRO A 25 10.35 9.76 20.14
CA PRO A 25 10.83 10.79 19.24
C PRO A 25 12.00 10.31 18.36
N GLY A 26 12.04 10.78 17.12
CA GLY A 26 13.00 10.39 16.10
C GLY A 26 12.76 8.99 15.51
N ARG A 27 11.76 8.23 16.00
CA ARG A 27 11.42 6.89 15.47
C ARG A 27 9.95 6.76 15.07
N ARG A 28 9.01 7.24 15.89
CA ARG A 28 7.57 7.18 15.62
C ARG A 28 6.98 8.58 15.55
N ARG A 29 6.04 8.78 14.64
CA ARG A 29 5.21 9.99 14.54
C ARG A 29 4.38 10.19 15.82
N THR A 30 4.01 11.43 16.13
CA THR A 30 2.91 11.68 17.09
C THR A 30 1.57 11.29 16.46
N VAL A 31 0.49 11.33 17.23
CA VAL A 31 -0.87 11.11 16.70
C VAL A 31 -1.21 12.13 15.62
N ASP A 32 -0.94 13.41 15.85
CA ASP A 32 -1.23 14.47 14.87
C ASP A 32 -0.37 14.33 13.61
N GLU A 33 0.92 14.04 13.77
CA GLU A 33 1.80 13.82 12.63
C GLU A 33 1.38 12.60 11.79
N LEU A 34 0.83 11.55 12.41
CA LEU A 34 0.29 10.38 11.71
C LEU A 34 -1.03 10.72 11.01
N ASN A 35 -1.96 11.42 11.66
CA ASN A 35 -3.19 11.89 11.01
C ASN A 35 -2.86 12.78 9.81
N PHE A 36 -1.85 13.65 9.92
CA PHE A 36 -1.37 14.47 8.81
C PHE A 36 -0.77 13.63 7.67
N ASP A 37 -0.06 12.54 7.99
CA ASP A 37 0.41 11.57 6.99
C ASP A 37 -0.73 10.90 6.24
N VAL A 38 -1.83 10.53 6.92
CA VAL A 38 -3.02 9.93 6.29
C VAL A 38 -3.63 10.90 5.28
N VAL A 39 -3.81 12.17 5.67
CA VAL A 39 -4.30 13.23 4.77
C VAL A 39 -3.36 13.43 3.59
N GLY A 40 -2.05 13.48 3.86
CA GLY A 40 -1.01 13.60 2.84
C GLY A 40 -1.04 12.44 1.83
N LEU A 41 -1.18 11.20 2.31
CA LEU A 41 -1.27 10.01 1.48
C LEU A 41 -2.48 10.07 0.55
N ALA A 42 -3.68 10.36 1.06
CA ALA A 42 -4.87 10.48 0.23
C ALA A 42 -4.69 11.54 -0.87
N ARG A 43 -4.04 12.66 -0.57
CA ARG A 43 -3.71 13.71 -1.57
C ARG A 43 -2.71 13.24 -2.61
N ILE A 44 -1.62 12.57 -2.21
CA ILE A 44 -0.64 11.98 -3.14
C ILE A 44 -1.33 11.00 -4.09
N LEU A 45 -2.29 10.24 -3.58
CA LEU A 45 -3.08 9.28 -4.35
C LEU A 45 -4.26 9.89 -5.11
N GLY A 46 -4.42 11.22 -5.07
CA GLY A 46 -5.31 11.96 -5.97
C GLY A 46 -6.58 12.53 -5.33
N ARG A 47 -6.79 12.40 -4.01
CA ARG A 47 -7.89 13.09 -3.32
C ARG A 47 -7.69 14.60 -3.47
N ARG A 48 -8.67 15.26 -4.10
CA ARG A 48 -8.71 16.72 -4.23
C ARG A 48 -9.46 17.30 -3.04
N LEU A 49 -8.98 18.44 -2.56
CA LEU A 49 -9.56 19.18 -1.45
C LEU A 49 -10.14 20.51 -1.95
N SER A 50 -11.07 21.09 -1.19
CA SER A 50 -11.56 22.44 -1.46
C SER A 50 -10.47 23.48 -1.19
N GLY A 51 -10.61 24.70 -1.72
CA GLY A 51 -9.65 25.78 -1.47
C GLY A 51 -9.48 26.11 0.03
N ARG A 52 -10.56 25.99 0.81
CA ARG A 52 -10.52 26.18 2.28
C ARG A 52 -9.72 25.08 2.96
N ASP A 53 -9.96 23.82 2.58
CA ASP A 53 -9.29 22.68 3.19
C ASP A 53 -7.80 22.64 2.81
N GLU A 54 -7.46 23.08 1.59
CA GLU A 54 -6.07 23.25 1.17
C GLU A 54 -5.31 24.28 2.04
N LEU A 55 -5.96 25.39 2.40
CA LEU A 55 -5.38 26.37 3.33
C LEU A 55 -5.20 25.77 4.71
N GLN A 56 -6.19 25.01 5.20
CA GLN A 56 -6.11 24.33 6.49
C GLN A 56 -4.94 23.33 6.54
N VAL A 57 -4.75 22.54 5.47
CA VAL A 57 -3.63 21.60 5.36
C VAL A 57 -2.28 22.32 5.40
N ARG A 58 -2.16 23.50 4.78
CA ARG A 58 -0.93 24.31 4.86
C ARG A 58 -0.66 24.83 6.27
N LEU A 59 -1.69 25.18 7.03
CA LEU A 59 -1.53 25.58 8.43
C LEU A 59 -1.00 24.41 9.27
N TRP A 60 -1.62 23.23 9.16
CA TRP A 60 -1.11 22.01 9.81
C TRP A 60 0.32 21.67 9.37
N GLN A 61 0.65 21.84 8.09
CA GLN A 61 1.99 21.61 7.59
C GLN A 61 3.01 22.51 8.30
N ASN A 62 2.70 23.80 8.51
CA ASN A 62 3.61 24.71 9.20
C ASN A 62 3.86 24.33 10.66
N GLU A 63 2.86 23.77 11.34
CA GLU A 63 2.96 23.36 12.74
C GLU A 63 3.62 21.98 12.90
N LEU A 64 3.22 21.01 12.09
CA LEU A 64 3.62 19.60 12.21
C LEU A 64 4.85 19.23 11.39
N ARG A 65 5.09 19.93 10.28
CA ARG A 65 6.21 19.68 9.34
C ARG A 65 6.78 21.00 8.79
N PRO A 66 7.29 21.89 9.65
CA PRO A 66 8.00 23.07 9.17
C PRO A 66 9.14 22.60 8.25
N THR A 67 9.48 23.39 7.23
CA THR A 67 10.48 23.10 6.19
C THR A 67 11.92 22.85 6.69
N HIS A 68 12.14 22.80 8.00
CA HIS A 68 13.40 22.48 8.66
C HIS A 68 13.48 21.01 9.10
N THR A 69 14.70 20.47 9.16
CA THR A 69 15.05 19.07 9.48
C THR A 69 14.78 18.68 10.94
N ARG A 70 13.54 18.77 11.40
CA ARG A 70 13.15 18.34 12.75
C ARG A 70 12.92 16.83 12.82
N LEU A 71 13.17 16.27 14.00
CA LEU A 71 12.91 14.87 14.32
C LEU A 71 11.39 14.61 14.29
N CYS A 72 10.99 13.46 13.75
CA CYS A 72 9.61 13.01 13.86
C CYS A 72 9.22 12.72 15.33
N GLY A 73 7.93 12.67 15.63
CA GLY A 73 7.45 12.31 16.96
C GLY A 73 7.54 13.41 17.99
N LEU A 74 7.63 14.67 17.56
CA LEU A 74 7.78 15.83 18.44
C LEU A 74 6.63 16.82 18.32
N HIS A 75 5.91 16.84 17.20
CA HIS A 75 4.96 17.91 16.90
C HIS A 75 3.53 17.48 17.17
N THR A 76 2.81 18.31 17.91
CA THR A 76 1.37 18.19 18.14
C THR A 76 0.76 19.57 17.96
N LEU A 77 -0.49 19.62 17.50
CA LEU A 77 -1.24 20.87 17.39
C LEU A 77 -1.55 21.40 18.80
N ALA A 78 -1.31 22.69 19.02
CA ALA A 78 -1.50 23.29 20.34
C ALA A 78 -2.99 23.48 20.69
N ASP A 79 -3.82 23.71 19.67
CA ASP A 79 -5.27 23.88 19.81
C ASP A 79 -5.98 22.51 19.70
N PRO A 80 -6.66 22.05 20.76
CA PRO A 80 -7.39 20.77 20.73
C PRO A 80 -8.49 20.71 19.67
N SER A 81 -9.14 21.83 19.35
CA SER A 81 -10.16 21.86 18.29
C SER A 81 -9.55 21.65 16.91
N ASN A 82 -8.33 22.15 16.70
CA ASN A 82 -7.56 21.95 15.48
C ASN A 82 -7.03 20.51 15.37
N ALA A 83 -6.62 19.90 16.49
CA ALA A 83 -6.26 18.49 16.57
C ALA A 83 -7.46 17.58 16.23
N GLN A 84 -8.65 17.89 16.75
CA GLN A 84 -9.87 17.17 16.42
C GLN A 84 -10.22 17.29 14.94
N LEU A 85 -10.16 18.50 14.37
CA LEU A 85 -10.42 18.70 12.94
C LEU A 85 -9.46 17.90 12.05
N LEU A 86 -8.18 17.85 12.41
CA LEU A 86 -7.18 17.04 11.71
C LEU A 86 -7.51 15.55 11.81
N HIS A 87 -7.92 15.07 12.98
CA HIS A 87 -8.34 13.68 13.17
C HIS A 87 -9.53 13.33 12.27
N ASP A 88 -10.58 14.15 12.28
CA ASP A 88 -11.79 13.92 11.47
C ASP A 88 -11.46 13.91 9.98
N THR A 89 -10.62 14.86 9.54
CA THR A 89 -10.14 14.93 8.15
C THR A 89 -9.31 13.70 7.77
N ALA A 90 -8.53 13.15 8.70
CA ALA A 90 -7.79 11.91 8.49
C ALA A 90 -8.73 10.69 8.38
N GLN A 91 -9.83 10.63 9.15
CA GLN A 91 -10.83 9.57 9.01
C GLN A 91 -11.54 9.64 7.64
N GLU A 92 -11.91 10.82 7.18
CA GLU A 92 -12.45 11.00 5.82
C GLU A 92 -11.45 10.58 4.74
N ALA A 93 -10.18 10.94 4.91
CA ALA A 93 -9.11 10.55 4.01
C ALA A 93 -8.93 9.02 3.97
N LEU A 94 -8.97 8.36 5.13
CA LEU A 94 -8.89 6.90 5.24
C LEU A 94 -10.10 6.21 4.61
N ALA A 95 -11.31 6.72 4.81
CA ALA A 95 -12.51 6.21 4.14
C ALA A 95 -12.39 6.34 2.61
N TRP A 96 -11.94 7.50 2.13
CA TRP A 96 -11.70 7.72 0.70
C TRP A 96 -10.64 6.78 0.12
N LEU A 97 -9.57 6.50 0.88
CA LEU A 97 -8.55 5.51 0.51
C LEU A 97 -9.14 4.11 0.44
N SER A 98 -9.97 3.74 1.41
CA SER A 98 -10.59 2.41 1.50
C SER A 98 -11.53 2.13 0.33
N GLU A 99 -12.32 3.12 -0.11
CA GLU A 99 -13.16 3.02 -1.31
C GLU A 99 -12.37 2.75 -2.60
N ARG A 100 -11.08 3.12 -2.60
CA ARG A 100 -10.16 3.00 -3.73
C ARG A 100 -9.11 1.94 -3.47
N ALA A 101 -9.22 1.21 -2.36
CA ALA A 101 -8.40 0.06 -2.11
C ALA A 101 -8.60 -0.90 -3.27
N PRO A 102 -7.52 -1.39 -3.86
CA PRO A 102 -7.73 -2.20 -5.03
C PRO A 102 -8.28 -3.60 -4.71
N ALA A 103 -8.82 -4.27 -5.73
CA ALA A 103 -9.47 -5.56 -5.56
C ALA A 103 -8.58 -6.60 -4.85
N GLY A 104 -9.09 -7.16 -3.76
CA GLY A 104 -8.38 -8.13 -2.91
C GLY A 104 -7.49 -7.50 -1.83
N TYR A 105 -7.49 -6.17 -1.68
CA TYR A 105 -6.71 -5.45 -0.68
C TYR A 105 -7.57 -4.45 0.10
N GLU A 106 -7.08 -4.04 1.26
CA GLU A 106 -7.67 -3.02 2.10
C GLU A 106 -6.62 -2.07 2.66
N PHE A 107 -7.01 -0.81 2.88
CA PHE A 107 -6.23 0.12 3.67
C PHE A 107 -6.64 0.01 5.13
N VAL A 108 -5.67 -0.23 6.01
CA VAL A 108 -5.88 -0.33 7.46
C VAL A 108 -5.01 0.69 8.16
N LEU A 109 -5.58 1.44 9.10
CA LEU A 109 -4.83 2.31 10.01
C LEU A 109 -4.49 1.54 11.30
N SER A 110 -3.22 1.18 11.45
CA SER A 110 -2.65 0.54 12.64
C SER A 110 -1.85 1.58 13.45
N ASP A 111 -0.55 1.38 13.64
CA ASP A 111 0.44 2.45 13.85
C ASP A 111 0.88 3.09 12.53
N ALA A 112 0.49 2.59 11.37
CA ALA A 112 0.69 3.22 10.07
C ALA A 112 -0.55 3.00 9.19
N VAL A 113 -0.66 3.74 8.09
CA VAL A 113 -1.57 3.32 7.02
C VAL A 113 -0.88 2.22 6.25
N GLU A 114 -1.48 1.04 6.22
CA GLU A 114 -0.96 -0.13 5.53
C GLU A 114 -1.92 -0.55 4.43
N LEU A 115 -1.38 -0.94 3.28
CA LEU A 115 -2.13 -1.70 2.28
C LEU A 115 -1.87 -3.18 2.54
N ARG A 116 -2.91 -3.92 2.86
CA ARG A 116 -2.81 -5.35 3.21
C ARG A 116 -3.73 -6.19 2.32
N PRO A 117 -3.36 -7.44 2.03
CA PRO A 117 -4.27 -8.34 1.34
C PRO A 117 -5.44 -8.71 2.26
N VAL A 118 -6.65 -8.73 1.69
CA VAL A 118 -7.84 -9.25 2.36
C VAL A 118 -7.72 -10.78 2.41
N LEU A 119 -7.82 -11.36 3.60
CA LEU A 119 -7.60 -12.79 3.83
C LEU A 119 -8.86 -13.65 3.64
N ASP A 120 -9.98 -13.06 3.21
CA ASP A 120 -11.22 -13.77 2.90
C ASP A 120 -11.11 -14.52 1.56
N LEU A 121 -10.89 -15.83 1.62
CA LEU A 121 -10.82 -16.70 0.45
C LEU A 121 -12.17 -16.88 -0.26
N SER A 122 -13.29 -16.40 0.30
CA SER A 122 -14.60 -16.42 -0.35
C SER A 122 -14.86 -15.16 -1.20
N ALA A 123 -13.99 -14.15 -1.11
CA ALA A 123 -14.12 -12.91 -1.87
C ALA A 123 -14.08 -13.16 -3.40
N PRO A 124 -14.78 -12.34 -4.20
CA PRO A 124 -14.76 -12.48 -5.67
C PRO A 124 -13.36 -12.38 -6.29
N VAL A 125 -12.48 -11.60 -5.67
CA VAL A 125 -11.08 -11.45 -6.05
C VAL A 125 -10.21 -11.78 -4.85
N VAL A 126 -9.27 -12.70 -5.02
CA VAL A 126 -8.32 -13.11 -3.98
C VAL A 126 -6.94 -12.61 -4.38
N ALA A 127 -6.34 -11.72 -3.58
CA ALA A 127 -4.99 -11.26 -3.81
C ALA A 127 -4.00 -12.43 -3.72
N VAL A 128 -3.02 -12.49 -4.63
CA VAL A 128 -1.97 -13.51 -4.59
C VAL A 128 -1.18 -13.40 -3.28
N ASP A 129 -0.96 -12.19 -2.77
CA ASP A 129 -0.37 -11.93 -1.46
C ASP A 129 -1.18 -12.53 -0.30
N ALA A 130 -2.53 -12.58 -0.38
CA ALA A 130 -3.37 -13.25 0.62
C ALA A 130 -3.06 -14.76 0.66
N VAL A 131 -2.96 -15.36 -0.52
CA VAL A 131 -2.63 -16.79 -0.68
C VAL A 131 -1.25 -17.10 -0.10
N VAL A 132 -0.25 -16.26 -0.40
CA VAL A 132 1.11 -16.45 0.12
C VAL A 132 1.15 -16.31 1.64
N VAL A 133 0.44 -15.33 2.20
CA VAL A 133 0.34 -15.14 3.66
C VAL A 133 -0.34 -16.33 4.33
N LEU A 134 -1.47 -16.79 3.78
CA LEU A 134 -2.24 -17.90 4.35
C LEU A 134 -1.56 -19.26 4.19
N ALA A 135 -0.72 -19.42 3.16
CA ALA A 135 0.02 -20.66 2.93
C ALA A 135 0.99 -20.98 4.08
N ASP A 136 1.58 -19.94 4.68
CA ASP A 136 2.52 -20.03 5.82
C ASP A 136 3.62 -21.09 5.65
N VAL A 137 4.07 -21.26 4.41
CA VAL A 137 5.15 -22.18 4.02
C VAL A 137 6.04 -21.53 2.95
N PRO A 138 7.30 -21.95 2.81
CA PRO A 138 8.16 -21.44 1.74
C PRO A 138 7.61 -21.80 0.35
N LEU A 139 7.31 -20.78 -0.45
CA LEU A 139 6.81 -20.89 -1.81
C LEU A 139 7.77 -20.16 -2.76
N PRO A 140 8.73 -20.85 -3.40
CA PRO A 140 9.74 -20.20 -4.24
C PRO A 140 9.17 -19.29 -5.34
N ALA A 141 8.01 -19.63 -5.90
CA ALA A 141 7.37 -18.83 -6.95
C ALA A 141 6.63 -17.59 -6.41
N ALA A 142 6.32 -17.54 -5.11
CA ALA A 142 5.47 -16.51 -4.50
C ALA A 142 5.94 -15.09 -4.83
N ARG A 143 7.25 -14.84 -4.70
CA ARG A 143 7.82 -13.51 -4.94
C ARG A 143 7.52 -13.01 -6.36
N LEU A 144 7.72 -13.84 -7.37
CA LEU A 144 7.48 -13.42 -8.76
C LEU A 144 6.00 -13.46 -9.12
N ALA A 145 5.19 -14.32 -8.47
CA ALA A 145 3.75 -14.42 -8.67
C ALA A 145 2.96 -13.19 -8.18
N THR A 146 3.49 -12.48 -7.17
CA THR A 146 2.95 -11.21 -6.62
C THR A 146 3.52 -9.97 -7.32
N ALA A 147 4.35 -10.14 -8.35
CA ALA A 147 5.00 -9.02 -9.01
C ALA A 147 4.05 -8.16 -9.85
N HIS A 148 4.40 -6.89 -9.98
CA HIS A 148 3.84 -5.93 -10.92
C HIS A 148 4.79 -5.74 -12.10
N VAL A 149 4.24 -5.32 -13.23
CA VAL A 149 5.02 -4.99 -14.42
C VAL A 149 5.15 -3.48 -14.52
N ARG A 150 6.40 -3.00 -14.56
CA ARG A 150 6.74 -1.56 -14.59
C ARG A 150 7.67 -1.24 -15.75
N ARG A 151 7.54 -0.02 -16.26
CA ARG A 151 8.41 0.48 -17.33
C ARG A 151 9.54 1.29 -16.71
N SER A 152 10.76 1.03 -17.14
CA SER A 152 11.91 1.84 -16.75
C SER A 152 11.97 3.14 -17.56
N ALA A 153 12.72 4.13 -17.06
CA ALA A 153 13.00 5.36 -17.79
C ALA A 153 13.73 5.13 -19.12
N ALA A 154 14.45 4.01 -19.27
CA ALA A 154 15.11 3.60 -20.52
C ALA A 154 14.15 2.95 -21.53
N GLY A 155 12.90 2.68 -21.14
CA GLY A 155 11.88 2.08 -21.98
C GLY A 155 11.71 0.57 -21.82
N ASP A 156 12.62 -0.12 -21.13
CA ASP A 156 12.54 -1.56 -20.84
C ASP A 156 11.48 -1.89 -19.78
N TRP A 157 10.96 -3.12 -19.83
CA TRP A 157 9.94 -3.62 -18.90
C TRP A 157 10.52 -4.59 -17.88
N TYR A 158 10.04 -4.50 -16.63
CA TYR A 158 10.47 -5.34 -15.53
C TYR A 158 9.29 -5.87 -14.74
N ALA A 159 9.40 -7.10 -14.24
CA ALA A 159 8.52 -7.63 -13.22
C ALA A 159 9.19 -7.53 -11.84
N GLY A 160 8.50 -6.93 -10.89
CA GLY A 160 9.00 -6.76 -9.52
C GLY A 160 8.02 -6.01 -8.64
N ASP A 161 8.51 -5.48 -7.52
CA ASP A 161 7.74 -4.58 -6.67
C ASP A 161 8.19 -3.12 -6.87
N ALA A 162 7.73 -2.27 -5.95
CA ALA A 162 8.10 -0.87 -5.84
C ALA A 162 9.61 -0.61 -5.77
N VAL A 163 10.40 -1.55 -5.23
CA VAL A 163 11.79 -1.36 -4.80
C VAL A 163 12.76 -2.22 -5.62
N CYS A 164 12.36 -3.43 -5.99
CA CYS A 164 13.21 -4.43 -6.59
C CYS A 164 12.70 -4.86 -7.97
N ASN A 165 13.64 -5.13 -8.88
CA ASN A 165 13.40 -5.85 -10.12
C ASN A 165 13.74 -7.33 -9.91
N TRP A 166 12.81 -8.23 -10.21
CA TRP A 166 13.05 -9.68 -10.06
C TRP A 166 13.16 -10.39 -11.41
N SER A 167 12.57 -9.81 -12.46
CA SER A 167 12.74 -10.28 -13.83
C SER A 167 12.77 -9.12 -14.81
N GLY A 168 13.63 -9.23 -15.82
CA GLY A 168 13.88 -8.23 -16.86
C GLY A 168 15.37 -7.90 -17.01
N PRO A 169 15.73 -7.02 -17.96
CA PRO A 169 14.84 -6.28 -18.85
C PRO A 169 14.08 -7.16 -19.85
N HIS A 170 12.83 -6.79 -20.12
CA HIS A 170 11.99 -7.33 -21.19
C HIS A 170 11.74 -6.25 -22.23
N THR A 171 11.70 -6.64 -23.50
CA THR A 171 11.45 -5.71 -24.63
C THR A 171 10.01 -5.22 -24.70
N THR A 172 9.06 -5.97 -24.12
CA THR A 172 7.63 -5.64 -24.12
C THR A 172 7.00 -5.91 -22.75
N SER A 173 5.93 -5.18 -22.43
CA SER A 173 5.10 -5.42 -21.24
C SER A 173 4.56 -6.85 -21.22
N ASN A 174 4.14 -7.38 -22.37
CA ASN A 174 3.64 -8.74 -22.51
C ASN A 174 4.69 -9.80 -22.12
N GLY A 175 5.96 -9.58 -22.43
CA GLY A 175 7.06 -10.46 -22.01
C GLY A 175 7.19 -10.52 -20.49
N ALA A 176 7.17 -9.36 -19.83
CA ALA A 176 7.19 -9.29 -18.38
C ALA A 176 5.94 -9.90 -17.74
N VAL A 177 4.75 -9.67 -18.31
CA VAL A 177 3.47 -10.28 -17.85
C VAL A 177 3.50 -11.80 -17.98
N ALA A 178 4.06 -12.34 -19.07
CA ALA A 178 4.15 -13.78 -19.28
C ALA A 178 4.97 -14.47 -18.18
N VAL A 179 6.07 -13.85 -17.74
CA VAL A 179 6.88 -14.36 -16.63
C VAL A 179 6.10 -14.40 -15.32
N VAL A 180 5.32 -13.36 -15.01
CA VAL A 180 4.48 -13.35 -13.79
C VAL A 180 3.38 -14.40 -13.87
N ARG A 181 2.77 -14.59 -15.05
CA ARG A 181 1.76 -15.65 -15.27
C ARG A 181 2.34 -17.05 -15.10
N GLN A 182 3.55 -17.27 -15.60
CA GLN A 182 4.26 -18.53 -15.40
C GLN A 182 4.54 -18.78 -13.92
N ALA A 183 5.03 -17.77 -13.18
CA ALA A 183 5.24 -17.87 -11.74
C ALA A 183 3.92 -18.16 -10.98
N ARG A 184 2.79 -17.62 -11.43
CA ARG A 184 1.47 -17.94 -10.85
C ARG A 184 1.06 -19.38 -11.12
N ALA A 185 1.31 -19.91 -12.30
CA ALA A 185 1.06 -21.33 -12.58
C ALA A 185 1.95 -22.23 -11.70
N GLU A 186 3.23 -21.89 -11.53
CA GLU A 186 4.14 -22.60 -10.64
C GLU A 186 3.72 -22.50 -9.17
N LEU A 187 3.20 -21.35 -8.73
CA LEU A 187 2.65 -21.15 -7.39
C LEU A 187 1.47 -22.11 -7.13
N VAL A 188 0.59 -22.32 -8.11
CA VAL A 188 -0.52 -23.28 -7.99
C VAL A 188 0.00 -24.69 -7.73
N GLU A 189 0.99 -25.15 -8.49
CA GLU A 189 1.59 -26.48 -8.28
C GLU A 189 2.30 -26.60 -6.93
N GLN A 190 2.99 -25.54 -6.49
CA GLN A 190 3.63 -25.49 -5.16
C GLN A 190 2.61 -25.57 -4.02
N LEU A 191 1.47 -24.88 -4.15
CA LEU A 191 0.39 -24.93 -3.17
C LEU A 191 -0.22 -26.34 -3.07
N ARG A 192 -0.49 -26.99 -4.20
CA ARG A 192 -0.97 -28.38 -4.23
C ARG A 192 0.03 -29.34 -3.60
N ALA A 193 1.31 -29.21 -3.95
CA ALA A 193 2.38 -30.02 -3.38
C ALA A 193 2.52 -29.84 -1.86
N ALA A 194 2.16 -28.66 -1.34
CA ALA A 194 2.13 -28.35 0.09
C ALA A 194 0.79 -28.75 0.77
N GLY A 195 -0.13 -29.42 0.07
CA GLY A 195 -1.44 -29.81 0.61
C GLY A 195 -2.41 -28.65 0.81
N ARG A 196 -2.20 -27.52 0.10
CA ARG A 196 -3.03 -26.31 0.14
C ARG A 196 -3.92 -26.20 -1.10
N ASP A 197 -4.68 -27.25 -1.37
CA ASP A 197 -5.61 -27.29 -2.51
C ASP A 197 -6.70 -26.21 -2.43
N ASP A 198 -7.09 -25.85 -1.20
CA ASP A 198 -8.01 -24.74 -0.89
C ASP A 198 -7.50 -23.40 -1.45
N LEU A 199 -6.20 -23.13 -1.27
CA LEU A 199 -5.53 -21.94 -1.78
C LEU A 199 -5.30 -22.01 -3.29
N ALA A 200 -4.87 -23.17 -3.79
CA ALA A 200 -4.66 -23.40 -5.22
C ALA A 200 -5.95 -23.21 -6.04
N ALA A 201 -7.10 -23.61 -5.49
CA ALA A 201 -8.41 -23.45 -6.12
C ALA A 201 -8.84 -21.99 -6.30
N THR A 202 -8.16 -21.02 -5.66
CA THR A 202 -8.44 -19.59 -5.84
C THR A 202 -7.84 -18.99 -7.11
N ALA A 203 -7.03 -19.74 -7.86
CA ALA A 203 -6.25 -19.24 -9.00
C ALA A 203 -7.07 -18.49 -10.06
N GLU A 204 -8.29 -18.94 -10.35
CA GLU A 204 -9.18 -18.29 -11.33
C GLU A 204 -9.70 -16.92 -10.86
N ARG A 205 -9.64 -16.66 -9.55
CA ARG A 205 -10.06 -15.39 -8.90
C ARG A 205 -8.88 -14.47 -8.59
N TRP A 206 -7.65 -14.85 -8.97
CA TRP A 206 -6.51 -13.96 -8.80
C TRP A 206 -6.63 -12.75 -9.74
N PRO A 207 -6.32 -11.53 -9.26
CA PRO A 207 -6.41 -10.34 -10.09
C PRO A 207 -5.46 -10.45 -11.28
N THR A 208 -5.78 -9.82 -12.41
CA THR A 208 -4.85 -9.74 -13.55
C THR A 208 -3.50 -9.16 -13.12
N VAL A 209 -2.42 -9.50 -13.86
CA VAL A 209 -1.09 -8.94 -13.57
C VAL A 209 -1.15 -7.41 -13.73
N PRO A 210 -0.89 -6.63 -12.67
CA PRO A 210 -0.88 -5.18 -12.78
C PRO A 210 0.25 -4.71 -13.68
N VAL A 211 -0.07 -3.82 -14.62
CA VAL A 211 0.88 -3.22 -15.57
C VAL A 211 0.81 -1.70 -15.41
N GLU A 212 1.96 -1.07 -15.23
CA GLU A 212 2.08 0.40 -15.26
C GLU A 212 1.56 0.93 -16.61
N SER A 213 0.64 1.88 -16.55
CA SER A 213 0.08 2.51 -17.75
C SER A 213 1.12 3.46 -18.34
N ASP A 214 1.28 3.46 -19.67
CA ASP A 214 2.11 4.45 -20.38
C ASP A 214 1.66 5.89 -20.11
#